data_AF-A0A2A3Y0X2-F1
#
_entry.id   AF-A0A2A3Y0X2-F1
#
_cell.length_a   1.000
_cell.length_b   1.000
_cell.length_c   1.000
_cell.angle_alpha   90.00
_cell.angle_beta   90.00
_cell.angle_gamma   90.00
#
_symmetry.space_group_name_H-M   'P 1'
#
loop_
_entity.id
_entity.type
_entity.pdbx_description
1 polymer ?
#
loop_
_entity_poly.entity_id
_entity_poly.type
_entity_poly.pdbx_seq_one_letter_code
_entity_poly.pdbx_strand_id
1 'polypeptide(L)'
;MVSWECDVYIPEISNVLSSGGELAAAISTIEAIRPLAESFNFDFGGIPGQKELSGVQSIVNSMGSNLIIVGDDSETDWKVSGKIKSDCIHADVDDFDDRAIIVGKISKILGEGQFKPYVSFPGMNLVSREKRRAMERTKPQEGQESQYLSGPAATLDILAIYR
;
A
#
# COMPACT_ATOMS: atom_id res chain seq x y z
N MET A 1 6.84 12.77 -18.36
CA MET A 1 7.52 12.83 -17.06
C MET A 1 7.06 14.10 -16.39
N VAL A 2 6.90 14.10 -15.07
CA VAL A 2 6.49 15.26 -14.28
C VAL A 2 7.43 15.42 -13.09
N SER A 3 7.65 16.67 -12.71
CA SER A 3 8.26 17.07 -11.45
C SER A 3 7.23 17.95 -10.76
N TRP A 4 6.80 17.58 -9.57
CA TRP A 4 5.74 18.28 -8.84
C TRP A 4 6.19 18.54 -7.41
N GLU A 5 6.06 19.78 -6.96
CA GLU A 5 6.32 20.19 -5.59
C GLU A 5 5.01 20.14 -4.80
N CYS A 6 4.94 19.35 -3.74
CA CYS A 6 3.73 19.11 -2.98
C CYS A 6 4.06 18.70 -1.54
N ASP A 7 3.07 18.79 -0.67
CA ASP A 7 3.13 18.21 0.66
C ASP A 7 2.91 16.70 0.52
N VAL A 8 3.90 15.93 0.93
CA VAL A 8 3.88 14.48 0.77
C VAL A 8 3.35 13.84 2.06
N TYR A 9 2.68 12.70 1.93
CA TYR A 9 2.29 11.88 3.08
C TYR A 9 2.12 10.42 2.67
N ILE A 10 2.11 9.53 3.67
CA ILE A 10 1.84 8.10 3.51
C ILE A 10 0.45 7.81 4.09
N PRO A 11 -0.53 7.35 3.29
CA PRO A 11 -1.85 7.01 3.80
C PRO A 11 -1.76 5.91 4.86
N GLU A 12 -2.60 5.96 5.91
CA GLU A 12 -2.58 4.98 7.02
C GLU A 12 -2.66 3.52 6.54
N ILE A 13 -3.46 3.26 5.51
CA ILE A 13 -3.62 1.91 4.96
C ILE A 13 -2.34 1.39 4.29
N SER A 14 -1.43 2.28 3.89
CA SER A 14 -0.12 1.93 3.37
C SER A 14 0.85 1.48 4.46
N ASN A 15 0.79 2.08 5.66
CA ASN A 15 1.64 1.68 6.78
C ASN A 15 1.35 0.23 7.22
N VAL A 16 0.08 -0.18 7.18
CA VAL A 16 -0.31 -1.57 7.43
C VAL A 16 0.32 -2.52 6.39
N LEU A 17 0.50 -2.09 5.14
CA LEU A 17 1.12 -2.89 4.09
C LEU A 17 2.64 -3.00 4.25
N SER A 18 3.34 -1.93 4.65
CA SER A 18 4.78 -1.99 4.92
C SER A 18 5.10 -2.87 6.13
N SER A 19 4.30 -2.78 7.20
CA SER A 19 4.41 -3.68 8.36
C SER A 19 4.07 -5.13 8.03
N GLY A 20 3.40 -5.38 6.89
CA GLY A 20 3.20 -6.72 6.36
C GLY A 20 4.53 -7.48 6.20
N GLY A 21 5.59 -6.82 5.74
CA GLY A 21 6.91 -7.47 5.62
C GLY A 21 7.44 -8.00 6.96
N GLU A 22 7.29 -7.22 8.03
CA GLU A 22 7.68 -7.60 9.40
C GLU A 22 6.80 -8.73 9.93
N LEU A 23 5.49 -8.67 9.67
CA LEU A 23 4.56 -9.71 10.06
C LEU A 23 4.84 -11.05 9.35
N ALA A 24 5.18 -11.02 8.06
CA ALA A 24 5.63 -12.21 7.33
C ALA A 24 6.93 -12.79 7.91
N ALA A 25 7.88 -11.93 8.30
CA ALA A 25 9.11 -12.37 8.96
C ALA A 25 8.83 -13.01 10.34
N ALA A 26 7.92 -12.43 11.13
CA ALA A 26 7.49 -12.99 12.41
C ALA A 26 6.79 -14.35 12.24
N ILE A 27 5.87 -14.48 11.27
CA ILE A 27 5.21 -15.76 10.94
C ILE A 27 6.24 -16.82 10.56
N SER A 28 7.20 -16.48 9.69
CA SER A 28 8.27 -17.40 9.27
C SER A 28 9.12 -17.88 10.46
N THR A 29 9.34 -17.00 11.44
CA THR A 29 10.08 -17.31 12.67
C THR A 29 9.30 -18.28 13.56
N ILE A 30 7.99 -18.06 13.71
CA ILE A 30 7.09 -18.96 14.46
C ILE A 30 7.05 -20.35 13.80
N GLU A 31 6.95 -20.41 12.48
CA GLU A 31 6.98 -21.67 11.73
C GLU A 31 8.31 -22.42 11.90
N ALA A 32 9.44 -21.71 11.95
CA ALA A 32 10.76 -22.31 12.13
C ALA A 32 10.98 -22.87 13.55
N ILE A 33 10.40 -22.25 14.59
CA ILE A 33 10.59 -22.64 15.99
C ILE A 33 9.56 -23.69 16.44
N ARG A 34 8.40 -23.76 15.77
CA ARG A 34 7.32 -24.69 16.11
C ARG A 34 7.77 -26.15 16.27
N PRO A 35 8.56 -26.77 15.36
CA PRO A 35 8.97 -28.16 15.51
C PRO A 35 9.79 -28.40 16.79
N LEU A 36 10.58 -27.41 17.20
CA LEU A 36 11.36 -27.46 18.44
C LEU A 36 10.44 -27.38 19.66
N ALA A 37 9.49 -26.45 19.67
CA ALA A 37 8.56 -26.29 20.77
C ALA A 37 7.56 -27.45 20.92
N GLU A 38 7.12 -28.07 19.81
CA GLU A 38 6.36 -29.33 19.81
C GLU A 38 7.18 -30.47 20.44
N SER A 39 8.49 -30.52 20.19
CA SER A 39 9.37 -31.53 20.82
C SER A 39 9.56 -31.35 22.33
N PHE A 40 9.35 -30.14 22.84
CA PHE A 40 9.37 -29.81 24.28
C PHE A 40 7.98 -29.79 24.93
N ASN A 41 6.93 -30.20 24.19
CA ASN A 41 5.56 -30.29 24.68
C ASN A 41 4.99 -28.95 25.19
N PHE A 42 5.42 -27.83 24.59
CA PHE A 42 4.83 -26.51 24.86
C PHE A 42 3.41 -26.44 24.30
N ASP A 43 2.46 -26.01 25.13
CA ASP A 43 1.07 -25.84 24.71
C ASP A 43 0.90 -24.54 23.92
N PHE A 44 0.30 -24.66 22.74
CA PHE A 44 0.16 -23.59 21.75
C PHE A 44 -1.28 -23.05 21.69
N GLY A 45 -2.06 -23.18 22.77
CA GLY A 45 -3.50 -22.86 22.85
C GLY A 45 -3.99 -21.46 22.43
N GLY A 46 -3.14 -20.61 21.86
CA GLY A 46 -3.50 -19.35 21.21
C GLY A 46 -2.77 -19.03 19.91
N ILE A 47 -1.91 -19.92 19.39
CA ILE A 47 -1.19 -19.71 18.12
C ILE A 47 -1.95 -20.39 16.97
N PRO A 48 -2.30 -19.66 15.88
CA PRO A 48 -3.00 -20.23 14.73
C PRO A 48 -2.31 -21.46 14.16
N GLY A 49 -3.08 -22.36 13.54
CA GLY A 49 -2.55 -23.56 12.91
C GLY A 49 -1.62 -23.27 11.73
N GLN A 50 -0.79 -24.24 11.32
CA GLN A 50 0.15 -24.07 10.19
C GLN A 50 -0.55 -23.68 8.87
N LYS A 51 -1.74 -24.22 8.60
CA LYS A 51 -2.54 -23.84 7.42
C LYS A 51 -3.05 -22.40 7.48
N GLU A 52 -3.32 -21.89 8.68
CA GLU A 52 -3.79 -20.53 8.88
C GLU A 52 -2.62 -19.54 8.74
N LEU A 53 -1.47 -19.85 9.36
CA LEU A 53 -0.25 -19.05 9.24
C LEU A 53 0.26 -18.95 7.81
N SER A 54 0.34 -20.07 7.08
CA SER A 54 0.73 -20.08 5.66
C SER A 54 -0.27 -19.34 4.76
N GLY A 55 -1.57 -19.37 5.09
CA GLY A 55 -2.59 -18.57 4.42
C GLY A 55 -2.38 -17.06 4.62
N VAL A 56 -2.16 -16.64 5.87
CA VAL A 56 -1.85 -15.24 6.22
C VAL A 56 -0.54 -14.79 5.56
N GLN A 57 0.52 -15.60 5.63
CA GLN A 57 1.80 -15.30 5.01
C GLN A 57 1.68 -15.13 3.48
N SER A 58 0.88 -15.95 2.82
CA SER A 58 0.62 -15.83 1.37
C SER A 58 -0.08 -14.52 1.02
N ILE A 59 -1.07 -14.10 1.83
CA ILE A 59 -1.76 -12.82 1.65
C ILE A 59 -0.77 -11.67 1.82
N VAL A 60 0.01 -11.69 2.90
CA VAL A 60 0.97 -10.65 3.24
C VAL A 60 2.07 -10.53 2.17
N ASN A 61 2.63 -11.65 1.72
CA ASN A 61 3.64 -11.68 0.65
C ASN A 61 3.07 -11.18 -0.68
N SER A 62 1.79 -11.43 -0.97
CA SER A 62 1.15 -10.98 -2.21
C SER A 62 0.88 -9.47 -2.24
N MET A 63 0.79 -8.84 -1.06
CA MET A 63 0.60 -7.39 -0.94
C MET A 63 1.91 -6.62 -1.19
N GLY A 64 3.04 -7.25 -0.86
CA GLY A 64 4.39 -6.71 -1.08
C GLY A 64 4.75 -5.55 -0.17
N SER A 65 6.04 -5.27 -0.01
CA SER A 65 6.58 -4.16 0.81
C SER A 65 6.55 -2.81 0.07
N ASN A 66 5.50 -2.57 -0.72
CA ASN A 66 5.37 -1.31 -1.43
C ASN A 66 4.56 -0.33 -0.59
N LEU A 67 5.16 0.81 -0.28
CA LEU A 67 4.48 1.97 0.28
C LEU A 67 3.83 2.77 -0.83
N ILE A 68 2.65 3.31 -0.55
CA ILE A 68 1.98 4.27 -1.39
C ILE A 68 2.26 5.64 -0.81
N ILE A 69 2.75 6.51 -1.67
CA ILE A 69 3.00 7.91 -1.35
C ILE A 69 1.95 8.74 -2.08
N VAL A 70 1.42 9.75 -1.39
CA VAL A 70 0.51 10.73 -1.95
C VAL A 70 1.14 12.11 -1.77
N GLY A 71 1.13 12.90 -2.84
CA GLY A 71 1.44 14.33 -2.80
C GLY A 71 0.15 15.12 -2.95
N ASP A 72 -0.08 16.04 -2.03
CA ASP A 72 -1.18 17.00 -2.02
C ASP A 72 -0.60 18.40 -2.19
N ASP A 73 -1.13 19.18 -3.11
CA ASP A 73 -0.68 20.55 -3.35
C ASP A 73 -1.80 21.49 -2.94
N SER A 74 -1.62 22.17 -1.80
CA SER A 74 -2.64 23.08 -1.27
C SER A 74 -3.04 24.23 -2.21
N GLU A 75 -2.26 24.50 -3.27
CA GLU A 75 -2.59 25.52 -4.28
C GLU A 75 -3.53 24.99 -5.38
N THR A 76 -3.75 23.67 -5.46
CA THR A 76 -4.56 23.05 -6.52
C THR A 76 -5.41 21.89 -6.00
N ASP A 77 -6.47 21.51 -6.73
CA ASP A 77 -7.23 20.29 -6.38
C ASP A 77 -6.51 18.98 -6.81
N TRP A 78 -5.33 19.08 -7.43
CA TRP A 78 -4.63 17.94 -8.01
C TRP A 78 -3.83 17.17 -6.97
N LYS A 79 -3.97 15.85 -6.99
CA LYS A 79 -3.14 14.94 -6.20
C LYS A 79 -2.22 14.11 -7.07
N VAL A 80 -1.03 13.80 -6.59
CA VAL A 80 -0.14 12.80 -7.20
C VAL A 80 -0.02 11.59 -6.29
N SER A 81 0.11 10.39 -6.85
CA SER A 81 0.30 9.17 -6.06
C SER A 81 1.25 8.22 -6.75
N GLY A 82 1.95 7.39 -6.00
CA GLY A 82 2.78 6.34 -6.58
C GLY A 82 3.19 5.30 -5.56
N LYS A 83 3.68 4.16 -6.06
CA LYS A 83 4.23 3.10 -5.22
C LYS A 83 5.75 3.26 -5.16
N ILE A 84 6.30 3.16 -3.96
CA ILE A 84 7.74 3.06 -3.72
C ILE A 84 7.99 1.79 -2.91
N LYS A 85 9.12 1.12 -3.12
CA LYS A 85 9.50 0.02 -2.24
C LYS A 85 10.05 0.60 -0.94
N SER A 86 9.69 0.00 0.19
CA SER A 86 10.16 0.48 1.51
C SER A 86 11.69 0.52 1.63
N ASP A 87 12.41 -0.36 0.93
CA ASP A 87 13.89 -0.40 0.93
C ASP A 87 14.55 0.79 0.21
N CYS A 88 13.79 1.52 -0.62
CA CYS A 88 14.23 2.72 -1.32
C CYS A 88 13.99 3.99 -0.51
N ILE A 89 13.34 3.87 0.65
CA ILE A 89 13.12 4.98 1.56
C ILE A 89 14.29 5.03 2.55
N HIS A 90 15.02 6.14 2.54
CA HIS A 90 16.17 6.38 3.43
C HIS A 90 15.88 7.41 4.54
N ALA A 91 14.62 7.79 4.70
CA ALA A 91 14.13 8.67 5.77
C ALA A 91 13.13 7.89 6.63
N ASP A 92 12.91 8.31 7.88
CA ASP A 92 11.88 7.67 8.69
C ASP A 92 10.49 7.96 8.08
N VAL A 93 9.57 7.01 8.20
CA VAL A 93 8.20 7.11 7.66
C VAL A 93 7.49 8.34 8.24
N ASP A 94 7.78 8.67 9.50
CA ASP A 94 7.25 9.84 10.20
C ASP A 94 7.79 11.17 9.65
N ASP A 95 8.92 11.14 8.94
CA ASP A 95 9.48 12.34 8.32
C ASP A 95 8.83 12.64 6.95
N PHE A 96 7.86 11.84 6.47
CA PHE A 96 7.24 12.04 5.15
C PHE A 96 6.21 13.15 5.06
N ASP A 97 5.77 13.72 6.19
CA ASP A 97 4.80 14.84 6.26
C ASP A 97 5.48 16.21 6.09
N ASP A 98 6.16 16.41 4.96
CA ASP A 98 6.74 17.71 4.61
C ASP A 98 6.73 17.95 3.09
N ARG A 99 7.04 19.19 2.71
CA ARG A 99 7.12 19.64 1.33
C ARG A 99 8.27 18.96 0.61
N ALA A 100 7.97 18.33 -0.54
CA ALA A 100 8.96 17.61 -1.33
C ALA A 100 8.65 17.72 -2.82
N ILE A 101 9.66 17.41 -3.64
CA ILE A 101 9.54 17.33 -5.09
C ILE A 101 9.48 15.87 -5.51
N ILE A 102 8.32 15.44 -6.01
CA ILE A 102 8.12 14.11 -6.58
C ILE A 102 8.42 14.16 -8.08
N VAL A 103 9.35 13.30 -8.54
CA VAL A 103 9.68 13.13 -9.96
C VAL A 103 9.25 11.74 -10.42
N GLY A 104 8.48 11.68 -11.50
CA GLY A 104 7.96 10.41 -11.99
C GLY A 104 7.40 10.44 -13.41
N LYS A 105 7.10 9.25 -13.92
CA LYS A 105 6.37 9.09 -15.18
C LYS A 105 4.88 8.89 -14.90
N ILE A 106 4.02 9.69 -15.51
CA ILE A 106 2.56 9.51 -15.41
C ILE A 106 2.19 8.15 -16.02
N SER A 107 1.65 7.27 -15.19
CA SER A 107 1.13 5.97 -15.61
C SER A 107 -0.39 5.99 -15.78
N LYS A 108 -1.10 6.82 -15.01
CA LYS A 108 -2.56 7.00 -15.11
C LYS A 108 -2.99 8.40 -14.66
N ILE A 109 -4.04 8.94 -15.28
CA ILE A 109 -4.74 10.14 -14.83
C ILE A 109 -6.16 9.73 -14.40
N LEU A 110 -6.60 10.23 -13.24
CA LEU A 110 -7.96 10.17 -12.73
C LEU A 110 -8.60 11.54 -12.94
N GLY A 111 -9.68 11.58 -13.70
CA GLY A 111 -10.50 12.78 -13.82
C GLY A 111 -11.35 13.01 -12.57
N GLU A 112 -11.96 14.18 -12.48
CA GLU A 112 -12.93 14.52 -11.44
C GLU A 112 -14.04 13.45 -11.33
N GLY A 113 -14.41 13.10 -10.09
CA GLY A 113 -15.41 12.06 -9.81
C GLY A 113 -14.95 10.62 -10.09
N GLN A 114 -13.68 10.40 -10.43
CA GLN A 114 -13.09 9.06 -10.51
C GLN A 114 -12.35 8.71 -9.23
N PHE A 115 -12.39 7.43 -8.88
CA PHE A 115 -11.80 6.91 -7.65
C PHE A 115 -10.93 5.69 -7.95
N LYS A 116 -9.85 5.53 -7.20
CA LYS A 116 -8.99 4.34 -7.28
C LYS A 116 -8.57 3.92 -5.88
N PRO A 117 -8.80 2.67 -5.47
CA PRO A 117 -8.33 2.20 -4.17
C PRO A 117 -6.80 2.19 -4.15
N TYR A 118 -6.23 2.55 -3.01
CA TYR A 118 -4.78 2.46 -2.78
C TYR A 118 -4.32 0.99 -2.85
N VAL A 119 -5.09 0.10 -2.22
CA VAL A 119 -4.79 -1.33 -2.16
C VAL A 119 -5.52 -2.08 -3.28
N SER A 120 -4.78 -2.94 -3.99
CA SER A 120 -5.35 -3.90 -4.92
C SER A 120 -5.25 -5.30 -4.31
N PHE A 121 -6.39 -5.92 -4.03
CA PHE A 121 -6.40 -7.29 -3.49
C PHE A 121 -6.01 -8.32 -4.57
N PRO A 122 -5.30 -9.41 -4.18
CA PRO A 122 -5.09 -10.56 -5.05
C PRO A 122 -6.42 -11.05 -5.64
N GLY A 123 -6.42 -11.37 -6.93
CA GLY A 123 -7.65 -11.75 -7.65
C GLY A 123 -8.43 -10.58 -8.26
N MET A 124 -8.13 -9.31 -7.92
CA MET A 124 -8.73 -8.16 -8.62
C MET A 124 -8.34 -8.10 -10.11
N ASN A 125 -7.18 -8.66 -10.47
CA ASN A 125 -6.76 -8.78 -11.87
C ASN A 125 -7.59 -9.79 -12.67
N LEU A 126 -8.32 -10.69 -12.00
CA LEU A 126 -9.27 -11.62 -12.62
C LEU A 126 -10.61 -10.94 -12.94
N VAL A 127 -10.83 -9.72 -12.42
CA VAL A 127 -12.02 -8.93 -12.72
C VAL A 127 -11.91 -8.37 -14.14
N SER A 128 -12.99 -8.53 -14.91
CA SER A 128 -13.06 -8.03 -16.29
C SER A 128 -12.74 -6.54 -16.35
N ARG A 129 -12.12 -6.10 -17.46
CA ARG A 129 -11.73 -4.71 -17.67
C ARG A 129 -12.90 -3.73 -17.52
N GLU A 130 -14.09 -4.14 -17.97
CA GLU A 130 -15.32 -3.35 -17.83
C GLU A 130 -15.75 -3.19 -16.39
N LYS A 131 -15.76 -4.27 -15.60
CA LYS A 131 -16.08 -4.20 -14.17
C LYS A 131 -15.08 -3.34 -13.42
N ARG A 132 -13.78 -3.39 -13.76
CA ARG A 132 -12.77 -2.48 -13.19
C ARG A 132 -13.07 -1.02 -13.48
N ARG A 133 -13.45 -0.67 -14.72
CA ARG A 133 -13.86 0.70 -15.08
C ARG A 133 -15.14 1.16 -14.39
N ALA A 134 -16.09 0.25 -14.15
CA ALA A 134 -17.31 0.56 -13.41
C ALA A 134 -17.01 0.85 -11.93
N MET A 135 -16.13 0.05 -11.31
CA MET A 135 -15.69 0.28 -9.93
C MET A 135 -14.96 1.62 -9.78
N GLU A 136 -14.16 2.05 -10.76
CA GLU A 136 -13.48 3.35 -10.75
C GLU A 136 -14.44 4.56 -10.80
N ARG A 137 -15.70 4.35 -11.21
CA ARG A 137 -16.76 5.36 -11.19
C ARG A 137 -17.68 5.23 -9.98
N THR A 138 -17.50 4.20 -9.18
CA THR A 138 -18.29 3.97 -7.97
C THR A 138 -17.67 4.79 -6.86
N LYS A 139 -18.45 5.72 -6.29
CA LYS A 139 -18.01 6.52 -5.15
C LYS A 139 -17.68 5.59 -3.97
N PRO A 140 -16.62 5.87 -3.19
CA PRO A 140 -16.35 5.18 -1.93
C PRO A 140 -17.59 5.23 -1.03
N GLN A 141 -17.78 4.18 -0.23
CA GLN A 141 -18.79 4.21 0.83
C GLN A 141 -18.39 5.24 1.90
N GLU A 142 -19.36 5.82 2.60
CA GLU A 142 -19.10 6.74 3.72
C GLU A 142 -18.18 6.07 4.75
N GLY A 143 -17.13 6.79 5.15
CA GLY A 143 -16.10 6.29 6.07
C GLY A 143 -14.95 5.49 5.42
N GLN A 144 -14.98 5.21 4.12
CA GLN A 144 -13.88 4.55 3.40
C GLN A 144 -13.06 5.50 2.52
N GLU A 145 -13.35 6.78 2.53
CA GLU A 145 -12.78 7.77 1.60
C GLU A 145 -11.26 7.85 1.68
N SER A 146 -10.67 7.69 2.88
CA SER A 146 -9.22 7.67 3.10
C SER A 146 -8.50 6.47 2.44
N GLN A 147 -9.24 5.46 1.98
CA GLN A 147 -8.69 4.26 1.33
C GLN A 147 -8.61 4.41 -0.19
N TYR A 148 -9.12 5.53 -0.74
CA TYR A 148 -9.19 5.79 -2.16
C TYR A 148 -8.45 7.09 -2.51
N LEU A 149 -7.81 7.07 -3.68
CA LEU A 149 -7.39 8.26 -4.38
C LEU A 149 -8.56 8.79 -5.20
N SER A 150 -8.95 10.03 -4.94
CA SER A 150 -10.01 10.75 -5.66
C SER A 150 -9.39 11.69 -6.70
N GLY A 151 -9.97 11.76 -7.89
CA GLY A 151 -9.56 12.72 -8.91
C GLY A 151 -10.09 14.14 -8.66
N PRO A 152 -9.43 15.18 -9.20
CA PRO A 152 -8.36 15.13 -10.20
C PRO A 152 -7.03 14.65 -9.60
N ALA A 153 -6.45 13.60 -10.19
CA ALA A 153 -5.21 13.02 -9.67
C ALA A 153 -4.37 12.32 -10.74
N ALA A 154 -3.07 12.19 -10.51
CA ALA A 154 -2.17 11.42 -11.35
C ALA A 154 -1.50 10.29 -10.55
N THR A 155 -1.51 9.07 -11.10
CA THR A 155 -0.62 8.01 -10.64
C THR A 155 0.71 8.10 -11.39
N LEU A 156 1.80 8.04 -10.66
CA LEU A 156 3.17 8.11 -11.14
C LEU A 156 3.89 6.79 -10.88
N ASP A 157 4.70 6.38 -11.85
CA ASP A 157 5.85 5.52 -11.60
C ASP A 157 6.95 6.44 -11.06
N ILE A 158 7.12 6.44 -9.73
CA ILE A 158 8.04 7.33 -9.02
C ILE A 158 9.48 6.95 -9.37
N LEU A 159 10.27 7.95 -9.76
CA LEU A 159 11.69 7.81 -10.06
C LEU A 159 12.55 8.33 -8.91
N ALA A 160 12.15 9.44 -8.31
CA ALA A 160 12.84 10.06 -7.18
C ALA A 160 11.90 10.96 -6.38
N ILE A 161 12.22 11.16 -5.12
CA ILE A 161 11.60 12.16 -4.23
C ILE A 161 12.76 12.96 -3.62
N TYR A 162 12.72 14.27 -3.78
CA TYR A 162 13.72 15.20 -3.23
C TYR A 162 13.09 16.05 -2.14
N ARG A 163 13.85 16.32 -1.09
CA ARG A 163 13.53 17.28 -0.03
C ARG A 163 14.57 18.39 -0.05
#